data_AF-A0ABD6FAD2-F1
#
_entry.id   AF-A0ABD6FAD2-F1
#
_cell.length_a   1.000
_cell.length_b   1.000
_cell.length_c   1.000
_cell.angle_alpha   90.00
_cell.angle_beta   90.00
_cell.angle_gamma   90.00
#
_symmetry.space_group_name_H-M   'P 1'
#
loop_
_entity.id
_entity.type
_entity.pdbx_description
1 polymer ?
#
loop_
_entity_poly.entity_id
_entity_poly.type
_entity_poly.pdbx_seq_one_letter_code
_entity_poly.pdbx_strand_id
1 'polypeptide(L)'
;YFNFDMIGSPNAAYFVYDGDDSDGVGAPEGPYGSADIEKTFVDFIKKQYKITTQGTDFDGRSDYGPFIEVGIPSGGLFTGAEGIKTEEQAKLWGGKAGVAYDPCYHAKCDNLGNLDRKALEVNSDAMAWAIANYALSTEKVNGIKPGGKKSKAAIAKLRAGERVLPKVANSHAHEHAAVS
;
A
#
# COMPACT_ATOMS: atom_id res chain seq x y z
N TYR A 1 0.83 10.74 -1.50
CA TYR A 1 -0.50 10.23 -1.82
C TYR A 1 -0.71 8.97 -1.01
N PHE A 2 -1.89 8.80 -0.40
CA PHE A 2 -2.20 7.56 0.31
C PHE A 2 -3.24 6.79 -0.47
N ASN A 3 -2.96 5.52 -0.70
CA ASN A 3 -3.83 4.60 -1.39
C ASN A 3 -4.40 3.58 -0.40
N PHE A 4 -5.72 3.42 -0.37
CA PHE A 4 -6.39 2.41 0.45
C PHE A 4 -7.42 1.74 -0.43
N ASP A 5 -7.00 0.71 -1.14
CA ASP A 5 -7.87 -0.09 -1.99
C ASP A 5 -7.92 -1.50 -1.42
N MET A 6 -9.14 -1.98 -1.14
CA MET A 6 -9.42 -3.24 -0.42
C MET A 6 -8.65 -3.39 0.91
N ILE A 7 -9.18 -2.82 1.99
CA ILE A 7 -8.58 -2.84 3.35
C ILE A 7 -9.35 -3.70 4.36
N GLY A 8 -10.27 -4.56 3.90
CA GLY A 8 -11.17 -5.34 4.74
C GLY A 8 -11.47 -6.76 4.24
N SER A 9 -10.60 -7.35 3.43
CA SER A 9 -10.83 -8.66 2.80
C SER A 9 -11.14 -9.75 3.84
N PRO A 10 -12.10 -10.67 3.58
CA PRO A 10 -12.58 -11.64 4.57
C PRO A 10 -11.53 -12.69 5.00
N ASN A 11 -10.49 -12.91 4.20
CA ASN A 11 -9.34 -13.74 4.53
C ASN A 11 -8.07 -12.88 4.51
N ALA A 12 -8.10 -11.75 5.22
CA ALA A 12 -7.13 -10.66 5.13
C ALA A 12 -5.65 -11.07 5.24
N ALA A 13 -4.83 -10.47 4.39
CA ALA A 13 -3.43 -10.21 4.64
C ALA A 13 -3.24 -8.80 5.24
N TYR A 14 -2.03 -8.50 5.71
CA TYR A 14 -1.67 -7.15 6.18
C TYR A 14 -0.48 -6.63 5.37
N PHE A 15 -0.77 -6.16 4.15
CA PHE A 15 0.23 -5.60 3.25
C PHE A 15 0.36 -4.08 3.41
N VAL A 16 1.59 -3.60 3.28
CA VAL A 16 1.94 -2.19 3.18
C VAL A 16 2.70 -2.02 1.87
N TYR A 17 2.39 -0.98 1.08
CA TYR A 17 3.14 -0.75 -0.16
C TYR A 17 4.64 -0.57 0.13
N ASP A 18 5.47 -1.36 -0.54
CA ASP A 18 6.92 -1.40 -0.34
C ASP A 18 7.56 -0.16 -0.98
N GLY A 19 7.86 0.82 -0.13
CA GLY A 19 8.34 2.14 -0.52
C GLY A 19 9.83 2.18 -0.74
N ASP A 20 10.58 1.25 -0.15
CA ASP A 20 12.04 1.14 -0.26
C ASP A 20 12.52 -0.09 -1.05
N ASP A 21 11.59 -0.90 -1.59
CA ASP A 21 11.89 -2.18 -2.28
C ASP A 21 12.75 -3.07 -1.38
N SER A 22 12.39 -3.14 -0.09
CA SER A 22 13.21 -3.84 0.92
C SER A 22 13.17 -5.36 0.77
N ASP A 23 12.14 -5.91 0.12
CA ASP A 23 12.11 -7.33 -0.21
C ASP A 23 12.82 -7.69 -1.52
N GLY A 24 13.10 -6.70 -2.39
CA GLY A 24 13.81 -6.86 -3.65
C GLY A 24 13.03 -7.67 -4.70
N VAL A 25 11.70 -7.68 -4.61
CA VAL A 25 10.80 -8.44 -5.48
C VAL A 25 9.89 -7.48 -6.26
N GLY A 26 9.67 -7.80 -7.54
CA GLY A 26 8.65 -7.12 -8.34
C GLY A 26 9.04 -5.71 -8.80
N ALA A 27 8.31 -4.68 -8.33
CA ALA A 27 8.47 -3.32 -8.79
C ALA A 27 9.59 -2.59 -8.03
N PRO A 28 10.33 -1.68 -8.68
CA PRO A 28 11.36 -0.88 -8.00
C PRO A 28 10.77 0.06 -6.93
N GLU A 29 11.65 0.64 -6.13
CA GLU A 29 11.30 1.50 -5.00
C GLU A 29 10.37 2.66 -5.38
N GLY A 30 9.50 3.08 -4.46
CA GLY A 30 8.62 4.23 -4.69
C GLY A 30 9.39 5.57 -4.77
N PRO A 31 8.75 6.66 -5.25
CA PRO A 31 9.37 7.99 -5.26
C PRO A 31 9.78 8.49 -3.87
N TYR A 32 10.72 9.43 -3.79
CA TYR A 32 11.22 10.04 -2.54
C TYR A 32 10.13 10.32 -1.52
N GLY A 33 10.29 9.69 -0.36
CA GLY A 33 9.36 9.74 0.77
C GLY A 33 8.40 8.56 0.84
N SER A 34 8.35 7.67 -0.15
CA SER A 34 7.50 6.46 -0.11
C SER A 34 7.95 5.49 0.99
N ALA A 35 9.26 5.26 1.13
CA ALA A 35 9.85 4.52 2.25
C ALA A 35 9.45 5.07 3.65
N ASP A 36 9.42 6.41 3.79
CA ASP A 36 9.00 7.05 5.04
C ASP A 36 7.50 6.86 5.33
N ILE A 37 6.68 6.81 4.28
CA ILE A 37 5.25 6.50 4.35
C ILE A 37 5.06 5.04 4.78
N GLU A 38 5.69 4.10 4.09
CA GLU A 38 5.66 2.67 4.43
C GLU A 38 6.02 2.46 5.91
N LYS A 39 7.18 2.99 6.33
CA LYS A 39 7.63 2.89 7.72
C LYS A 39 6.60 3.42 8.71
N THR A 40 5.86 4.47 8.35
CA THR A 40 4.80 5.04 9.22
C THR A 40 3.71 4.02 9.50
N PHE A 41 3.27 3.28 8.48
CA PHE A 41 2.26 2.24 8.62
C PHE A 41 2.79 1.01 9.33
N VAL A 42 3.96 0.50 8.93
CA VAL A 42 4.62 -0.66 9.53
C VAL A 42 4.83 -0.45 11.03
N ASP A 43 5.41 0.69 11.42
CA ASP A 43 5.66 1.02 12.83
C ASP A 43 4.36 1.07 13.63
N PHE A 44 3.32 1.72 13.09
CA PHE A 44 2.04 1.86 13.78
C PHE A 44 1.37 0.51 13.99
N ILE A 45 1.21 -0.28 12.92
CA ILE A 45 0.53 -1.58 12.97
C ILE A 45 1.27 -2.54 13.92
N LYS A 46 2.60 -2.61 13.80
CA LYS A 46 3.43 -3.43 14.70
C LYS A 46 3.32 -2.98 16.15
N LYS A 47 3.35 -1.66 16.42
CA LYS A 47 3.28 -1.13 17.78
C LYS A 47 1.90 -1.36 18.41
N GLN A 48 0.85 -1.03 17.69
CA GLN A 48 -0.52 -0.98 18.20
C GLN A 48 -1.19 -2.35 18.25
N TYR A 49 -0.99 -3.18 17.22
CA TYR A 49 -1.70 -4.46 17.10
C TYR A 49 -0.80 -5.69 17.23
N LYS A 50 0.53 -5.51 17.29
CA LYS A 50 1.50 -6.62 17.29
C LYS A 50 1.39 -7.50 16.03
N ILE A 51 0.94 -6.91 14.93
CA ILE A 51 0.83 -7.57 13.63
C ILE A 51 2.12 -7.28 12.86
N THR A 52 2.72 -8.34 12.32
CA THR A 52 3.82 -8.24 11.35
C THR A 52 3.21 -8.05 9.96
N THR A 53 3.59 -6.98 9.27
CA THR A 53 3.17 -6.67 7.90
C THR A 53 4.13 -7.30 6.88
N GLN A 54 3.68 -7.40 5.63
CA GLN A 54 4.52 -7.74 4.48
C GLN A 54 4.45 -6.60 3.44
N GLY A 55 5.49 -6.48 2.61
CA GLY A 55 5.53 -5.54 1.48
C GLY A 55 4.52 -5.95 0.39
N THR A 56 4.09 -4.97 -0.41
CA THR A 56 3.41 -5.20 -1.68
C THR A 56 3.83 -4.15 -2.69
N ASP A 57 4.02 -4.56 -3.93
CA ASP A 57 4.63 -3.70 -4.95
C ASP A 57 3.72 -2.59 -5.45
N PHE A 58 4.34 -1.53 -5.98
CA PHE A 58 3.66 -0.56 -6.84
C PHE A 58 3.49 -1.11 -8.28
N ASP A 59 2.70 -2.17 -8.42
CA ASP A 59 2.41 -2.88 -9.67
C ASP A 59 1.59 -2.09 -10.73
N GLY A 60 1.10 -0.91 -10.39
CA GLY A 60 0.32 -0.03 -11.26
C GLY A 60 -1.18 -0.33 -11.32
N ARG A 61 -1.70 -1.26 -10.51
CA ARG A 61 -3.12 -1.70 -10.54
C ARG A 61 -4.05 -0.88 -9.64
N SER A 62 -3.59 0.25 -9.09
CA SER A 62 -4.41 1.13 -8.24
C SER A 62 -4.08 2.61 -8.48
N ASP A 63 -4.87 3.50 -7.89
CA ASP A 63 -4.82 4.95 -8.09
C ASP A 63 -3.49 5.63 -7.74
N TYR A 64 -2.55 4.96 -7.05
CA TYR A 64 -1.22 5.51 -6.81
C TYR A 64 -0.41 5.69 -8.10
N GLY A 65 -0.70 4.93 -9.17
CA GLY A 65 0.10 4.88 -10.39
C GLY A 65 0.37 6.27 -10.98
N PRO A 66 -0.67 7.07 -11.32
CA PRO A 66 -0.51 8.42 -11.84
C PRO A 66 0.26 9.39 -10.91
N PHE A 67 0.25 9.17 -9.60
CA PHE A 67 1.01 9.99 -8.64
C PHE A 67 2.50 9.62 -8.66
N ILE A 68 2.80 8.33 -8.69
CA ILE A 68 4.17 7.83 -8.78
C ILE A 68 4.83 8.27 -10.08
N GLU A 69 4.11 8.23 -11.20
CA GLU A 69 4.60 8.65 -12.52
C GLU A 69 5.11 10.10 -12.54
N VAL A 70 4.60 10.97 -11.67
CA VAL A 70 5.01 12.37 -11.55
C VAL A 70 5.86 12.65 -10.30
N GLY A 71 6.39 11.60 -9.67
CA GLY A 71 7.29 11.68 -8.53
C GLY A 71 6.62 12.19 -7.25
N ILE A 72 5.32 11.93 -7.07
CA ILE A 72 4.64 12.18 -5.80
C ILE A 72 4.81 10.93 -4.94
N PRO A 73 5.42 11.03 -3.73
CA PRO A 73 5.56 9.90 -2.84
C PRO A 73 4.21 9.28 -2.56
N SER A 74 4.16 7.97 -2.62
CA SER A 74 2.93 7.20 -2.46
C SER A 74 3.16 6.05 -1.49
N GLY A 75 2.08 5.53 -0.94
CA GLY A 75 2.09 4.41 -0.02
C GLY A 75 0.68 4.17 0.49
N GLY A 76 0.50 3.19 1.36
CA GLY A 76 -0.85 2.76 1.71
C GLY A 76 -0.91 1.32 2.18
N LEU A 77 -2.14 0.82 2.27
CA LEU A 77 -2.46 -0.47 2.86
C LEU A 77 -3.33 -1.29 1.92
N PHE A 78 -3.16 -2.61 1.96
CA PHE A 78 -3.92 -3.57 1.17
C PHE A 78 -4.11 -4.86 1.97
N THR A 79 -5.29 -5.47 1.91
CA THR A 79 -5.57 -6.75 2.57
C THR A 79 -5.63 -7.95 1.64
N GLY A 80 -5.32 -7.74 0.35
CA GLY A 80 -5.32 -8.77 -0.68
C GLY A 80 -6.66 -8.88 -1.42
N ALA A 81 -6.60 -9.31 -2.68
CA ALA A 81 -7.76 -9.51 -3.55
C ALA A 81 -7.86 -10.98 -3.99
N GLU A 82 -7.65 -11.28 -5.27
CA GLU A 82 -7.70 -12.62 -5.85
C GLU A 82 -6.53 -13.54 -5.45
N GLY A 83 -5.45 -12.96 -4.92
CA GLY A 83 -4.25 -13.70 -4.52
C GLY A 83 -4.55 -14.77 -3.47
N ILE A 84 -3.89 -15.93 -3.59
CA ILE A 84 -4.10 -17.07 -2.69
C ILE A 84 -3.23 -16.94 -1.44
N LYS A 85 -3.87 -16.96 -0.27
CA LYS A 85 -3.15 -16.96 1.02
C LYS A 85 -2.31 -18.23 1.16
N THR A 86 -1.02 -18.08 1.45
CA THR A 86 -0.11 -19.21 1.68
C THR A 86 -0.29 -19.82 3.08
N GLU A 87 0.31 -20.98 3.33
CA GLU A 87 0.34 -21.57 4.68
C GLU A 87 1.09 -20.71 5.67
N GLU A 88 2.19 -20.07 5.26
CA GLU A 88 3.00 -19.17 6.08
C GLU A 88 2.20 -17.94 6.49
N GLN A 89 1.47 -17.35 5.55
CA GLN A 89 0.59 -16.22 5.82
C GLN A 89 -0.60 -16.61 6.70
N ALA A 90 -1.17 -17.81 6.52
CA ALA A 90 -2.21 -18.31 7.41
C ALA A 90 -1.68 -18.56 8.83
N LYS A 91 -0.43 -19.01 8.99
CA LYS A 91 0.24 -19.09 10.30
C LYS A 91 0.48 -17.71 10.92
N LEU A 92 0.80 -16.71 10.09
CA LEU A 92 1.12 -15.35 10.52
C LEU A 92 -0.11 -14.53 10.90
N TRP A 93 -1.18 -14.63 10.12
CA TRP A 93 -2.35 -13.76 10.21
C TRP A 93 -3.66 -14.50 10.49
N GLY A 94 -3.64 -15.84 10.54
CA GLY A 94 -4.84 -16.66 10.58
C GLY A 94 -5.55 -16.73 9.22
N GLY A 95 -6.81 -17.15 9.26
CA GLY A 95 -7.62 -17.38 8.07
C GLY A 95 -7.36 -18.76 7.44
N LYS A 96 -7.63 -18.88 6.14
CA LYS A 96 -7.55 -20.16 5.40
C LYS A 96 -6.47 -20.09 4.33
N ALA A 97 -5.45 -20.94 4.46
CA ALA A 97 -4.48 -21.17 3.40
C ALA A 97 -5.14 -21.83 2.18
N GLY A 98 -4.62 -21.57 0.99
CA GLY A 98 -5.18 -22.10 -0.27
C GLY A 98 -6.48 -21.43 -0.70
N VAL A 99 -6.95 -20.41 0.02
CA VAL A 99 -8.13 -19.60 -0.32
C VAL A 99 -7.67 -18.19 -0.64
N ALA A 100 -8.34 -17.54 -1.59
CA ALA A 100 -8.09 -16.13 -1.91
C ALA A 100 -8.23 -15.23 -0.67
N TYR A 101 -7.53 -14.09 -0.64
CA TYR A 101 -7.73 -13.09 0.41
C TYR A 101 -9.16 -12.53 0.37
N ASP A 102 -9.67 -12.28 -0.83
CA ASP A 102 -11.07 -11.96 -1.11
C ASP A 102 -11.64 -12.88 -2.21
N PRO A 103 -12.37 -13.96 -1.82
CA PRO A 103 -13.03 -14.86 -2.77
C PRO A 103 -14.17 -14.19 -3.57
N CYS A 104 -14.62 -13.01 -3.15
CA CYS A 104 -15.70 -12.26 -3.77
C CYS A 104 -15.20 -11.06 -4.58
N TYR A 105 -13.89 -10.91 -4.80
CA TYR A 105 -13.33 -9.85 -5.64
C TYR A 105 -14.02 -9.78 -7.01
N HIS A 106 -14.57 -8.60 -7.35
CA HIS A 106 -15.38 -8.34 -8.56
C HIS A 106 -16.58 -9.28 -8.77
N ALA A 107 -17.09 -9.89 -7.70
CA ALA A 107 -18.25 -10.77 -7.74
C ALA A 107 -19.47 -10.15 -7.03
N LYS A 108 -20.67 -10.67 -7.31
CA LYS A 108 -21.93 -10.21 -6.68
C LYS A 108 -21.95 -10.37 -5.16
N CYS A 109 -21.11 -11.24 -4.61
CA CYS A 109 -21.02 -11.46 -3.17
C CYS A 109 -20.16 -10.42 -2.45
N ASP A 110 -19.50 -9.49 -3.16
CA ASP A 110 -18.84 -8.34 -2.54
C ASP A 110 -19.88 -7.33 -2.04
N ASN A 111 -20.18 -7.43 -0.76
CA ASN A 111 -21.18 -6.62 -0.06
C ASN A 111 -20.81 -6.52 1.42
N LEU A 112 -21.68 -5.94 2.25
CA LEU A 112 -21.41 -5.73 3.68
C LEU A 112 -21.17 -7.03 4.50
N GLY A 113 -21.49 -8.20 3.94
CA GLY A 113 -21.14 -9.51 4.51
C GLY A 113 -19.74 -10.01 4.15
N ASN A 114 -19.08 -9.44 3.14
CA ASN A 114 -17.76 -9.80 2.65
C ASN A 114 -16.65 -8.97 3.31
N LEU A 115 -16.63 -8.94 4.64
CA LEU A 115 -15.78 -8.01 5.38
C LEU A 115 -15.19 -8.66 6.64
N ASP A 116 -13.86 -8.64 6.76
CA ASP A 116 -13.19 -8.86 8.04
C ASP A 116 -13.14 -7.53 8.82
N ARG A 117 -13.90 -7.46 9.92
CA ARG A 117 -14.00 -6.25 10.74
C ARG A 117 -12.70 -5.92 11.46
N LYS A 118 -11.87 -6.92 11.79
CA LYS A 118 -10.60 -6.68 12.46
C LYS A 118 -9.59 -6.08 11.48
N ALA A 119 -9.52 -6.60 10.27
CA ALA A 119 -8.70 -6.05 9.20
C ALA A 119 -9.12 -4.60 8.90
N LEU A 120 -10.43 -4.35 8.77
CA LEU A 120 -10.93 -2.99 8.56
C LEU A 120 -10.54 -2.05 9.71
N GLU A 121 -10.67 -2.47 10.97
CA GLU A 121 -10.28 -1.68 12.14
C GLU A 121 -8.78 -1.33 12.12
N VAL A 122 -7.91 -2.34 11.96
CA VAL A 122 -6.45 -2.15 11.95
C VAL A 122 -6.04 -1.15 10.87
N ASN A 123 -6.55 -1.33 9.65
CA ASN A 123 -6.21 -0.46 8.53
C ASN A 123 -6.82 0.94 8.67
N SER A 124 -8.04 1.05 9.21
CA SER A 124 -8.68 2.36 9.44
C SER A 124 -7.96 3.19 10.49
N ASP A 125 -7.53 2.56 11.59
CA ASP A 125 -6.77 3.24 12.64
C ASP A 125 -5.37 3.65 12.14
N ALA A 126 -4.73 2.79 11.34
CA ALA A 126 -3.45 3.11 10.71
C ALA A 126 -3.57 4.26 9.69
N MET A 127 -4.63 4.26 8.88
CA MET A 127 -4.99 5.37 7.99
C MET A 127 -5.19 6.67 8.78
N ALA A 128 -6.00 6.65 9.84
CA ALA A 128 -6.28 7.83 10.66
C ALA A 128 -5.00 8.37 11.32
N TRP A 129 -4.17 7.48 11.86
CA TRP A 129 -2.89 7.84 12.45
C TRP A 129 -1.95 8.50 11.45
N ALA A 130 -1.78 7.92 10.26
CA ALA A 130 -0.92 8.48 9.23
C ALA A 130 -1.43 9.85 8.77
N ILE A 131 -2.72 9.97 8.43
CA ILE A 131 -3.33 11.25 8.01
C ILE A 131 -3.11 12.33 9.08
N ALA A 132 -3.36 12.02 10.36
CA ALA A 132 -3.17 12.99 11.44
C ALA A 132 -1.70 13.45 11.56
N ASN A 133 -0.73 12.53 11.47
CA ASN A 133 0.69 12.88 11.54
C ASN A 133 1.12 13.76 10.35
N TYR A 134 0.71 13.40 9.14
CA TYR A 134 1.09 14.14 7.93
C TYR A 134 0.33 15.44 7.73
N ALA A 135 -0.86 15.58 8.31
CA ALA A 135 -1.58 16.85 8.38
C ALA A 135 -0.85 17.87 9.28
N LEU A 136 -0.17 17.40 10.33
CA LEU A 136 0.67 18.25 11.18
C LEU A 136 1.98 18.62 10.50
N SER A 137 2.66 17.65 9.87
CA SER A 137 3.90 17.91 9.15
C SER A 137 4.18 16.89 8.06
N THR A 138 4.59 17.38 6.89
CA THR A 138 5.12 16.56 5.80
C THR A 138 6.64 16.58 5.72
N GLU A 139 7.34 17.23 6.65
CA GLU A 139 8.79 17.44 6.57
C GLU A 139 9.55 16.12 6.40
N LYS A 140 9.07 15.06 7.07
CA LYS A 140 9.67 13.73 6.98
C LYS A 140 9.70 13.17 5.54
N VAL A 141 8.65 13.41 4.74
CA VAL A 141 8.50 12.82 3.40
C VAL A 141 8.92 13.74 2.26
N ASN A 142 9.04 15.05 2.50
CA ASN A 142 9.35 16.00 1.43
C ASN A 142 10.30 17.13 1.83
N GLY A 143 10.84 17.11 3.06
CA GLY A 143 11.74 18.15 3.58
C GLY A 143 11.09 19.51 3.80
N ILE A 144 9.75 19.61 3.74
CA ILE A 144 9.01 20.87 3.89
C ILE A 144 8.47 20.99 5.31
N LYS A 145 8.98 21.95 6.07
CA LYS A 145 8.47 22.32 7.39
C LYS A 145 7.01 22.82 7.33
N PRO A 146 6.19 22.56 8.36
CA PRO A 146 4.87 23.16 8.48
C PRO A 146 4.93 24.69 8.39
N GLY A 147 4.11 25.31 7.55
CA GLY A 147 4.10 26.75 7.31
C GLY A 147 5.31 27.30 6.51
N GLY A 148 6.25 26.44 6.12
CA GLY A 148 7.40 26.81 5.29
C GLY A 148 7.03 27.05 3.83
N LYS A 149 7.76 27.95 3.14
CA LYS A 149 7.63 28.09 1.68
C LYS A 149 8.19 26.86 0.99
N LYS A 150 7.44 26.30 0.03
CA LYS A 150 7.93 25.21 -0.81
C LYS A 150 9.07 25.71 -1.69
N SER A 151 10.30 25.25 -1.43
CA SER A 151 11.43 25.48 -2.33
C SER A 151 11.45 24.41 -3.41
N LYS A 152 11.05 24.78 -4.63
CA LYS A 152 11.11 23.87 -5.78
C LYS A 152 12.52 23.31 -6.00
N ALA A 153 13.55 24.12 -5.80
CA ALA A 153 14.94 23.70 -5.95
C ALA A 153 15.39 22.73 -4.84
N ALA A 154 14.97 22.93 -3.59
CA ALA A 154 15.29 22.01 -2.50
C ALA A 154 14.57 20.66 -2.69
N ILE A 155 13.29 20.70 -3.05
CA ILE A 155 12.52 19.49 -3.37
C ILE A 155 13.12 18.77 -4.59
N ALA A 156 13.50 19.51 -5.63
CA ALA A 156 14.18 18.93 -6.79
C ALA A 156 15.54 18.32 -6.41
N LYS A 157 16.30 18.93 -5.49
CA LYS A 157 17.56 18.38 -5.00
C LYS A 157 17.37 17.10 -4.18
N LEU A 158 16.32 17.03 -3.36
CA LEU A 158 15.93 15.81 -2.64
C LEU A 158 15.56 14.70 -3.64
N ARG A 159 14.79 15.03 -4.68
CA ARG A 159 14.38 14.09 -5.74
C ARG A 159 15.48 13.71 -6.73
N ALA A 160 16.47 14.57 -6.97
CA ALA A 160 17.54 14.33 -7.93
C ALA A 160 18.53 13.24 -7.50
N GLY A 161 18.46 12.79 -6.24
CA GLY A 161 19.22 11.65 -5.74
C GLY A 161 18.67 10.29 -6.17
N GLU A 162 17.48 10.24 -6.76
CA GLU A 162 16.77 8.99 -7.06
C GLU A 162 16.73 8.69 -8.55
N ARG A 163 16.86 7.41 -8.89
CA ARG A 163 16.70 6.94 -10.26
C ARG A 163 15.24 7.11 -10.67
N VAL A 164 15.02 7.72 -11.83
CA VAL A 164 13.69 7.80 -12.43
C VAL A 164 13.20 6.38 -12.67
N LEU A 165 12.11 5.99 -12.01
CA LEU A 165 11.48 4.68 -12.20
C LEU A 165 11.24 4.46 -13.69
N PRO A 166 11.62 3.29 -14.24
CA PRO A 166 11.22 2.95 -15.60
C PRO A 166 9.69 2.95 -15.66
N LYS A 167 9.12 3.47 -16.75
CA LYS A 167 7.68 3.32 -17.02
C LYS A 167 7.33 1.83 -16.90
N VAL A 168 6.52 1.47 -15.90
CA VAL A 168 5.96 0.12 -15.82
C VAL A 168 5.14 -0.07 -17.10
N ALA A 169 5.64 -0.92 -17.99
CA ALA A 169 4.97 -1.20 -19.24
C ALA A 169 3.68 -1.94 -18.90
N ASN A 170 2.54 -1.32 -19.20
CA ASN A 170 1.24 -2.00 -19.26
C ASN A 170 1.33 -3.14 -20.28
N SER A 171 1.69 -4.34 -19.83
CA SER A 171 1.69 -5.52 -20.67
C SER A 171 1.02 -6.69 -19.98
N HIS A 172 -0.25 -6.54 -19.58
CA HIS A 172 -1.11 -7.70 -19.41
C HIS A 172 -2.46 -7.45 -20.08
N ALA A 173 -2.63 -8.13 -21.21
CA ALA A 173 -3.89 -8.21 -21.93
C ALA A 173 -4.96 -8.81 -21.01
N HIS A 174 -6.10 -8.13 -20.94
CA HIS A 174 -7.30 -8.65 -20.32
C HIS A 174 -7.85 -9.80 -21.15
N GLU A 175 -7.63 -11.04 -20.71
CA GLU A 175 -8.46 -12.16 -21.16
C GLU A 175 -9.67 -12.25 -20.23
N HIS A 176 -10.79 -11.73 -20.71
CA HIS A 176 -12.08 -11.81 -20.03
C HIS A 176 -12.54 -13.27 -20.00
N ALA A 177 -12.33 -13.95 -18.87
CA ALA A 177 -13.08 -15.17 -18.57
C ALA A 177 -14.50 -14.77 -18.15
N ALA A 178 -15.37 -14.59 -19.15
CA ALA A 178 -16.80 -14.69 -18.94
C ALA A 178 -17.10 -16.14 -18.55
N VAL A 179 -17.50 -16.37 -17.30
CA VAL A 179 -18.06 -17.66 -16.89
C VAL A 179 -19.57 -17.52 -16.84
N SER A 180 -20.20 -18.37 -17.64
CA SER A 180 -21.65 -18.53 -17.81
C SER A 180 -22.29 -19.20 -16.60
#